data_AF-A0A653TXC0-F1
#
_entry.id   AF-A0A653TXC0-F1
#
_cell.length_a   1.000
_cell.length_b   1.000
_cell.length_c   1.000
_cell.angle_alpha   90.00
_cell.angle_beta   90.00
_cell.angle_gamma   90.00
#
_symmetry.space_group_name_H-M   'P 1'
#
loop_
_entity.id
_entity.type
_entity.pdbx_description
1 polymer ?
#
loop_
_entity_poly.entity_id
_entity_poly.type
_entity_poly.pdbx_seq_one_letter_code
_entity_poly.pdbx_strand_id
1 'polypeptide(L)'
;MLRKLFFALCLTLPLAGCEAGIFANTLAGCAMQPEPTLLPEGLPIAIAGRPYSVRLEVINTSTPVHGIYVSDAHALPEGLWVEHQDRDSHGLITGTPLKAGTYEVHMSAGTYGTQCTGRRASRVYNLVVTE
;
A
#
# COMPACT_ATOMS: atom_id res chain seq x y z
N MET A 1 -43.56 -35.04 16.85
CA MET A 1 -42.14 -34.64 16.63
C MET A 1 -41.93 -33.85 15.34
N LEU A 2 -42.70 -34.10 14.27
CA LEU A 2 -42.63 -33.41 12.97
C LEU A 2 -42.82 -31.87 13.02
N ARG A 3 -43.65 -31.36 13.94
CA ARG A 3 -43.93 -29.92 14.11
C ARG A 3 -42.77 -29.11 14.71
N LYS A 4 -41.87 -29.76 15.49
CA LYS A 4 -40.65 -29.13 16.02
C LYS A 4 -39.54 -29.06 14.97
N LEU A 5 -39.51 -30.04 14.05
CA LEU A 5 -38.58 -30.09 12.93
C LEU A 5 -38.85 -28.96 11.91
N PHE A 6 -40.13 -28.69 11.63
CA PHE A 6 -40.53 -27.60 10.72
C PHE A 6 -40.19 -26.19 11.26
N PHE A 7 -40.33 -25.96 12.57
CA PHE A 7 -39.95 -24.69 13.19
C PHE A 7 -38.43 -24.47 13.21
N ALA A 8 -37.63 -25.54 13.42
CA ALA A 8 -36.17 -25.46 13.37
C ALA A 8 -35.64 -25.22 11.93
N LEU A 9 -36.29 -25.82 10.92
CA LEU A 9 -35.95 -25.62 9.52
C LEU A 9 -36.29 -24.19 9.03
N CYS A 10 -37.42 -23.64 9.49
CA CYS A 10 -37.88 -22.30 9.12
C CYS A 10 -37.07 -21.15 9.77
N LEU A 11 -36.39 -21.42 10.89
CA LEU A 11 -35.54 -20.44 11.58
C LEU A 11 -34.10 -20.38 11.02
N THR A 12 -33.62 -21.46 10.41
CA THR A 12 -32.23 -21.56 9.90
C THR A 12 -32.08 -21.05 8.46
N LEU A 13 -33.13 -21.14 7.65
CA LEU A 13 -33.18 -20.59 6.28
C LEU A 13 -32.94 -19.05 6.21
N PRO A 14 -33.57 -18.19 7.04
CA PRO A 14 -33.32 -16.75 7.00
C PRO A 14 -31.96 -16.35 7.59
N LEU A 15 -31.44 -17.10 8.58
CA LEU A 15 -30.09 -16.86 9.12
C LEU A 15 -29.01 -17.20 8.08
N ALA A 16 -29.11 -18.34 7.40
CA ALA A 16 -28.18 -18.74 6.34
C ALA A 16 -28.18 -17.76 5.16
N GLY A 17 -29.35 -17.19 4.82
CA GLY A 17 -29.45 -16.17 3.76
C GLY A 17 -28.75 -14.85 4.12
N CYS A 18 -28.79 -14.46 5.39
CA CYS A 18 -28.11 -13.24 5.87
C CYS A 18 -26.58 -13.42 5.86
N GLU A 19 -26.09 -14.58 6.30
CA GLU A 19 -24.68 -14.92 6.24
C GLU A 19 -24.19 -14.96 4.79
N ALA A 20 -24.87 -15.70 3.90
CA ALA A 20 -24.51 -15.77 2.49
C ALA A 20 -24.51 -14.39 1.79
N GLY A 21 -25.47 -13.52 2.13
CA GLY A 21 -25.52 -12.15 1.61
C GLY A 21 -24.37 -11.27 2.10
N ILE A 22 -24.01 -11.35 3.39
CA ILE A 22 -22.86 -10.63 3.95
C ILE A 22 -21.56 -11.11 3.31
N PHE A 23 -21.37 -12.43 3.18
CA PHE A 23 -20.18 -13.01 2.53
C PHE A 23 -20.08 -12.63 1.04
N ALA A 24 -21.19 -12.63 0.30
CA ALA A 24 -21.18 -12.23 -1.10
C ALA A 24 -20.81 -10.74 -1.27
N ASN A 25 -21.36 -9.88 -0.42
CA ASN A 25 -21.09 -8.43 -0.47
C ASN A 25 -19.65 -8.09 -0.07
N THR A 26 -19.07 -8.77 0.93
CA THR A 26 -17.66 -8.56 1.31
C THR A 26 -16.72 -9.01 0.20
N LEU A 27 -16.93 -10.18 -0.40
CA LEU A 27 -16.12 -10.66 -1.53
C LEU A 27 -16.18 -9.72 -2.73
N ALA A 28 -17.37 -9.25 -3.10
CA ALA A 28 -17.54 -8.28 -4.17
C ALA A 28 -16.82 -6.95 -3.86
N GLY A 29 -16.92 -6.46 -2.62
CA GLY A 29 -16.20 -5.26 -2.17
C GLY A 29 -14.68 -5.41 -2.25
N CYS A 30 -14.13 -6.57 -1.84
CA CYS A 30 -12.69 -6.82 -1.91
C CYS A 30 -12.17 -6.92 -3.34
N ALA A 31 -12.97 -7.49 -4.25
CA ALA A 31 -12.61 -7.63 -5.66
C ALA A 31 -12.59 -6.27 -6.40
N MET A 32 -13.43 -5.32 -5.99
CA MET A 32 -13.52 -4.00 -6.62
C MET A 32 -12.58 -2.95 -5.99
N GLN A 33 -11.76 -3.32 -5.01
CA GLN A 33 -10.84 -2.37 -4.38
C GLN A 33 -9.79 -1.88 -5.41
N PRO A 34 -9.56 -0.57 -5.53
CA PRO A 34 -8.58 -0.03 -6.47
C PRO A 34 -7.16 -0.48 -6.12
N GLU A 35 -6.33 -0.63 -7.15
CA GLU A 35 -4.91 -0.93 -7.00
C GLU A 35 -4.16 0.35 -6.60
N PRO A 36 -3.49 0.38 -5.43
CA PRO A 36 -2.78 1.57 -4.99
C PRO A 36 -1.61 1.85 -5.93
N THR A 37 -1.34 3.14 -6.17
CA THR A 37 -0.26 3.57 -7.05
C THR A 37 0.67 4.51 -6.30
N LEU A 38 1.98 4.32 -6.46
CA LEU A 38 3.00 5.18 -5.89
C LEU A 38 3.40 6.29 -6.88
N LEU A 39 3.36 7.54 -6.42
CA LEU A 39 3.79 8.75 -7.12
C LEU A 39 4.95 9.41 -6.37
N PRO A 40 5.80 10.22 -7.04
CA PRO A 40 5.79 10.51 -8.47
C PRO A 40 6.21 9.31 -9.33
N GLU A 41 6.07 9.42 -10.66
CA GLU A 41 6.45 8.33 -11.56
C GLU A 41 7.96 8.17 -11.73
N GLY A 42 8.69 9.27 -11.60
CA GLY A 42 10.14 9.35 -11.61
C GLY A 42 10.61 10.29 -10.51
N LEU A 43 11.84 10.09 -10.06
CA LEU A 43 12.46 10.93 -9.05
C LEU A 43 13.27 12.05 -9.72
N PRO A 44 13.23 13.28 -9.19
CA PRO A 44 14.11 14.35 -9.66
C PRO A 44 15.57 13.98 -9.38
N ILE A 45 16.48 14.52 -10.21
CA ILE A 45 17.92 14.36 -10.05
C ILE A 45 18.36 14.91 -8.69
N ALA A 46 19.19 14.17 -7.98
CA ALA A 46 19.84 14.60 -6.75
C ALA A 46 21.29 15.04 -7.02
N ILE A 47 21.87 15.78 -6.07
CA ILE A 47 23.27 16.24 -6.14
C ILE A 47 23.98 15.75 -4.89
N ALA A 48 25.15 15.14 -5.06
CA ALA A 48 25.96 14.63 -3.97
C ALA A 48 26.33 15.75 -2.98
N GLY A 49 26.20 15.49 -1.69
CA GLY A 49 26.47 16.46 -0.63
C GLY A 49 25.42 17.57 -0.48
N ARG A 50 24.33 17.57 -1.26
CA ARG A 50 23.22 18.52 -1.12
C ARG A 50 21.97 17.88 -0.52
N PRO A 51 21.21 18.60 0.32
CA PRO A 51 19.92 18.11 0.79
C PRO A 51 18.99 17.76 -0.36
N TYR A 52 18.33 16.62 -0.23
CA TYR A 52 17.34 16.11 -1.16
C TYR A 52 16.05 15.84 -0.39
N SER A 53 14.92 16.23 -0.97
CA SER A 53 13.60 16.02 -0.36
C SER A 53 12.55 15.88 -1.44
N VAL A 54 11.89 14.73 -1.49
CA VAL A 54 10.84 14.41 -2.47
C VAL A 54 9.67 13.78 -1.75
N ARG A 55 8.49 14.34 -1.96
CA ARG A 55 7.23 13.78 -1.47
C ARG A 55 6.85 12.56 -2.33
N LEU A 56 6.55 11.46 -1.66
CA LEU A 56 5.91 10.29 -2.21
C LEU A 56 4.41 10.33 -1.86
N GLU A 57 3.56 9.91 -2.79
CA GLU A 57 2.12 9.80 -2.57
C GLU A 57 1.62 8.41 -2.97
N VAL A 58 0.77 7.83 -2.15
CA VAL A 58 0.04 6.60 -2.45
C VAL A 58 -1.40 6.98 -2.75
N ILE A 59 -1.77 6.86 -4.02
CA ILE A 59 -3.12 7.17 -4.50
C ILE A 59 -3.88 5.88 -4.82
N ASN A 60 -5.16 6.02 -5.21
CA ASN A 60 -6.02 4.89 -5.59
C ASN A 60 -6.14 3.83 -4.49
N THR A 61 -6.23 4.27 -3.23
CA THR A 61 -6.47 3.40 -2.08
C THR A 61 -7.71 3.89 -1.32
N SER A 62 -8.52 2.95 -0.85
CA SER A 62 -9.67 3.19 0.03
C SER A 62 -9.32 3.05 1.52
N THR A 63 -8.11 2.57 1.82
CA THR A 63 -7.62 2.29 3.17
C THR A 63 -6.34 3.06 3.46
N PRO A 64 -6.07 3.45 4.71
CA PRO A 64 -4.82 4.11 5.05
C PRO A 64 -3.58 3.29 4.72
N VAL A 65 -2.46 3.96 4.46
CA VAL A 65 -1.16 3.34 4.19
C VAL A 65 -0.50 2.97 5.51
N HIS A 66 -0.09 1.72 5.66
CA HIS A 66 0.60 1.24 6.86
C HIS A 66 2.13 1.45 6.78
N GLY A 67 2.65 1.72 5.58
CA GLY A 67 4.06 2.04 5.41
C GLY A 67 4.48 2.21 3.96
N ILE A 68 5.57 2.97 3.80
CA ILE A 68 6.33 3.13 2.57
C ILE A 68 7.75 2.63 2.83
N TYR A 69 8.22 1.71 2.01
CA TYR A 69 9.44 0.94 2.23
C TYR A 69 10.32 0.95 0.99
N VAL A 70 11.63 0.91 1.24
CA VAL A 70 12.65 0.64 0.23
C VAL A 70 13.16 -0.80 0.39
N SER A 71 13.51 -1.44 -0.73
CA SER A 71 14.15 -2.76 -0.73
C SER A 71 15.59 -2.70 -0.22
N ASP A 72 15.99 -3.66 0.62
CA ASP A 72 17.39 -3.78 1.06
C ASP A 72 18.36 -4.13 -0.08
N ALA A 73 17.89 -4.86 -1.11
CA ALA A 73 18.71 -5.26 -2.25
C ALA A 73 18.85 -4.14 -3.30
N HIS A 74 17.86 -3.26 -3.39
CA HIS A 74 17.80 -2.15 -4.34
C HIS A 74 17.46 -0.87 -3.56
N ALA A 75 18.39 -0.52 -2.67
CA ALA A 75 18.22 0.52 -1.66
C ALA A 75 18.43 1.93 -2.22
N LEU A 76 18.03 2.92 -1.42
CA LEU A 76 18.37 4.31 -1.67
C LEU A 76 19.91 4.51 -1.56
N PRO A 77 20.47 5.50 -2.29
CA PRO A 77 21.85 5.92 -2.10
C PRO A 77 22.16 6.22 -0.63
N GLU A 78 23.41 5.96 -0.22
CA GLU A 78 23.89 6.27 1.13
C GLU A 78 23.60 7.74 1.49
N GLY A 79 23.00 7.95 2.66
CA GLY A 79 22.60 9.26 3.17
C GLY A 79 21.16 9.68 2.82
N LEU A 80 20.41 8.86 2.08
CA LEU A 80 18.97 9.03 1.87
C LEU A 80 18.17 7.95 2.62
N TRP A 81 17.00 8.33 3.12
CA TRP A 81 16.06 7.43 3.78
C TRP A 81 14.61 7.81 3.46
N VAL A 82 13.68 6.92 3.82
CA VAL A 82 12.23 7.15 3.70
C VAL A 82 11.69 7.52 5.07
N GLU A 83 10.96 8.62 5.14
CA GLU A 83 10.13 9.00 6.29
C GLU A 83 8.66 8.80 5.93
N HIS A 84 7.95 8.09 6.78
CA HIS A 84 6.52 7.86 6.64
C HIS A 84 5.90 7.80 8.03
N GLN A 85 4.79 8.52 8.20
CA GLN A 85 4.01 8.47 9.43
C GLN A 85 2.88 7.47 9.25
N ASP A 86 2.65 6.63 10.26
CA ASP A 86 1.59 5.64 10.22
C ASP A 86 0.24 6.26 9.82
N ARG A 87 -0.45 5.59 8.89
CA ARG A 87 -1.73 5.96 8.29
C ARG A 87 -1.72 7.13 7.30
N ASP A 88 -0.61 7.85 7.14
CA ASP A 88 -0.53 8.92 6.14
C ASP A 88 -0.45 8.36 4.72
N SER A 89 -1.19 8.93 3.78
CA SER A 89 -1.12 8.51 2.37
C SER A 89 0.16 8.96 1.65
N HIS A 90 1.09 9.59 2.35
CA HIS A 90 2.28 10.19 1.80
C HIS A 90 3.49 9.97 2.69
N GLY A 91 4.68 10.02 2.11
CA GLY A 91 5.95 10.00 2.82
C GLY A 91 6.98 10.88 2.12
N LEU A 92 8.20 10.92 2.62
CA LEU A 92 9.31 11.66 2.03
C LEU A 92 10.49 10.73 1.80
N ILE A 93 11.12 10.83 0.63
CA ILE A 93 12.54 10.48 0.49
C ILE A 93 13.31 11.73 0.88
N THR A 94 14.14 11.64 1.91
CA THR A 94 14.86 12.78 2.45
C THR A 94 16.28 12.41 2.87
N GLY A 95 17.14 13.42 2.99
CA GLY A 95 18.52 13.27 3.43
C GLY A 95 19.51 13.99 2.54
N THR A 96 20.74 13.48 2.46
CA THR A 96 21.82 14.02 1.63
C THR A 96 22.60 12.87 1.02
N PRO A 97 22.53 12.64 -0.31
CA PRO A 97 23.22 11.54 -0.93
C PRO A 97 24.73 11.81 -0.93
N LEU A 98 25.54 10.79 -0.63
CA LEU A 98 26.98 10.98 -0.47
C LEU A 98 27.81 10.75 -1.74
N LYS A 99 27.28 10.01 -2.72
CA LYS A 99 28.02 9.60 -3.92
C LYS A 99 27.18 9.79 -5.17
N ALA A 100 27.81 10.32 -6.21
CA ALA A 100 27.22 10.40 -7.55
C ALA A 100 27.09 8.99 -8.15
N GLY A 101 26.07 8.79 -8.98
CA GLY A 101 25.76 7.50 -9.58
C GLY A 101 24.30 7.41 -10.05
N THR A 102 24.01 6.35 -10.80
CA THR A 102 22.62 5.98 -11.11
C THR A 102 22.25 4.76 -10.28
N TYR A 103 21.16 4.88 -9.53
CA TYR A 103 20.71 3.87 -8.57
C TYR A 103 19.35 3.34 -9.00
N GLU A 104 19.26 2.03 -9.19
CA GLU A 104 17.97 1.37 -9.30
C GLU A 104 17.41 1.16 -7.89
N VAL A 105 16.32 1.86 -7.57
CA VAL A 105 15.70 1.87 -6.24
C VAL A 105 14.33 1.23 -6.32
N HIS A 106 14.10 0.19 -5.53
CA HIS A 106 12.81 -0.50 -5.50
C HIS A 106 12.02 -0.03 -4.29
N MET A 107 10.94 0.70 -4.57
CA MET A 107 10.04 1.25 -3.57
C MET A 107 8.73 0.46 -3.54
N SER A 108 8.15 0.36 -2.35
CA SER A 108 6.84 -0.23 -2.16
C SER A 108 6.04 0.50 -1.09
N ALA A 109 4.73 0.44 -1.18
CA ALA A 109 3.85 0.91 -0.13
C ALA A 109 2.77 -0.14 0.12
N GLY A 110 2.36 -0.29 1.38
CA GLY A 110 1.32 -1.21 1.77
C GLY A 110 0.16 -0.50 2.44
N THR A 111 -1.06 -0.93 2.17
CA THR A 111 -2.28 -0.39 2.77
C THR A 111 -2.84 -1.35 3.81
N TYR A 112 -3.51 -0.82 4.82
CA TYR A 112 -4.18 -1.65 5.80
C TYR A 112 -5.28 -2.49 5.16
N GLY A 113 -5.38 -3.75 5.60
CA GLY A 113 -6.58 -4.55 5.37
C GLY A 113 -7.65 -4.23 6.42
N THR A 114 -8.90 -4.10 6.00
CA THR A 114 -10.05 -4.08 6.91
C THR A 114 -10.71 -5.46 6.90
N GLN A 115 -11.86 -5.61 6.22
CA GLN A 115 -12.47 -6.89 5.88
C GLN A 115 -11.81 -7.59 4.67
N CYS A 116 -10.84 -6.94 4.03
CA CYS A 116 -10.08 -7.45 2.88
C CYS A 116 -8.59 -7.43 3.20
N THR A 117 -7.79 -8.22 2.46
CA THR A 117 -6.33 -8.10 2.54
C THR A 117 -5.86 -6.71 2.13
N GLY A 118 -4.81 -6.22 2.78
CA GLY A 118 -4.14 -4.99 2.37
C GLY A 118 -3.63 -5.09 0.94
N ARG A 119 -3.53 -3.95 0.26
CA ARG A 119 -3.02 -3.84 -1.11
C ARG A 119 -1.59 -3.29 -1.10
N ARG A 120 -0.85 -3.55 -2.18
CA ARG A 120 0.54 -3.14 -2.31
C ARG A 120 0.75 -2.34 -3.58
N ALA A 121 1.34 -1.15 -3.46
CA ALA A 121 1.93 -0.44 -4.59
C ALA A 121 3.42 -0.79 -4.66
N SER A 122 3.98 -0.88 -5.85
CA SER A 122 5.42 -1.05 -6.05
C SER A 122 5.87 -0.25 -7.26
N ARG A 123 7.05 0.37 -7.16
CA ARG A 123 7.64 1.16 -8.25
C ARG A 123 9.15 1.04 -8.20
N VAL A 124 9.75 0.88 -9.37
CA VAL A 124 11.21 0.91 -9.56
C VAL A 124 11.57 2.30 -10.08
N TYR A 125 12.50 2.97 -9.39
CA TYR A 125 13.02 4.27 -9.76
C TYR A 125 14.46 4.16 -10.23
N ASN A 126 14.82 4.96 -11.24
CA ASN A 126 16.21 5.21 -11.60
C ASN A 126 16.59 6.58 -11.02
N LEU A 127 17.13 6.60 -9.81
CA LEU A 127 17.57 7.83 -9.16
C LEU A 127 18.96 8.19 -9.67
N VAL A 128 19.07 9.34 -10.33
CA VAL A 128 20.35 9.90 -10.77
C VAL A 128 20.85 10.86 -9.70
N VAL A 129 22.08 10.64 -9.23
CA VAL A 129 22.82 11.54 -8.35
C VAL A 129 24.01 12.07 -9.14
N THR A 130 24.11 13.39 -9.31
CA THR A 130 25.26 14.05 -9.92
C THR A 130 26.25 14.54 -8.87
N GLU A 131 27.43 14.96 -9.31
CA GLU A 131 28.36 15.75 -8.49
C GLU A 131 27.82 17.16 -8.19
#